data_AF-A0A2D6MT19-F1
#
_entry.id   AF-A0A2D6MT19-F1
#
_cell.length_a   1.000
_cell.length_b   1.000
_cell.length_c   1.000
_cell.angle_alpha   90.00
_cell.angle_beta   90.00
_cell.angle_gamma   90.00
#
_symmetry.space_group_name_H-M   'P 1'
#
loop_
_entity.id
_entity.type
_entity.pdbx_description
1 polymer ?
#
loop_
_entity_poly.entity_id
_entity_poly.type
_entity_poly.pdbx_seq_one_letter_code
_entity_poly.pdbx_strand_id
1 'polypeptide(L)'
;MSQRRHKTADRIKEEVKLELTPMIDVTFLILIFFMCTLKFKTLEGKLVSYLPTDRGLTGGPVIPFEDAEIILKIPPSDWGKEPEERTVLFLRNGSNTPFGRCTGMTTVDGDPKNVGFKLDPPDTLERVQQYLNKIRDSSPEAKAKINAYARTPHVYVVTTLNMIIEAGFEDISYSGIPQSLIRDLQSGKIR
;
A
#
# COMPACT_ATOMS: atom_id res chain seq x y z
N MET A 1 31.37 13.92 -80.06
CA MET A 1 32.03 13.08 -79.04
C MET A 1 31.22 13.15 -77.75
N SER A 2 30.17 12.32 -77.69
CA SER A 2 29.17 12.29 -76.61
C SER A 2 29.13 10.89 -76.02
N GLN A 3 28.64 10.78 -74.78
CA GLN A 3 28.42 9.55 -73.99
C GLN A 3 29.58 9.09 -73.08
N ARG A 4 29.94 9.92 -72.10
CA ARG A 4 30.46 9.47 -70.81
C ARG A 4 29.72 10.17 -69.68
N ARG A 5 28.45 9.82 -69.46
CA ARG A 5 27.70 10.22 -68.25
C ARG A 5 26.33 9.55 -68.17
N HIS A 6 26.28 8.21 -67.99
CA HIS A 6 25.04 7.56 -67.52
C HIS A 6 25.19 6.16 -66.91
N LYS A 7 26.35 5.79 -66.36
CA LYS A 7 26.56 4.41 -65.86
C LYS A 7 26.86 4.29 -64.36
N THR A 8 26.64 5.36 -63.59
CA THR A 8 26.97 5.39 -62.15
C THR A 8 25.74 5.54 -61.24
N ALA A 9 24.58 5.95 -61.77
CA ALA A 9 23.39 6.19 -60.94
C ALA A 9 22.51 4.94 -60.71
N ASP A 10 22.64 3.88 -61.52
CA ASP A 10 21.75 2.70 -61.46
C ASP A 10 22.23 1.55 -60.55
N ARG A 11 23.34 1.74 -59.81
CA ARG A 11 23.89 0.68 -58.94
C ARG A 11 23.43 0.72 -57.48
N ILE A 12 22.54 1.66 -57.11
CA ILE A 12 22.17 1.90 -55.70
C ILE A 12 20.73 1.46 -55.38
N LYS A 13 20.06 0.72 -56.28
CA LYS A 13 18.77 0.08 -55.98
C LYS A 13 18.83 -1.41 -56.24
N GLU A 14 19.79 -2.08 -55.62
CA GLU A 14 19.62 -3.51 -55.36
C GLU A 14 18.57 -3.60 -54.24
N GLU A 15 17.35 -3.99 -54.61
CA GLU A 15 16.29 -4.23 -53.63
C GLU A 15 16.76 -5.35 -52.68
N VAL A 16 17.21 -4.97 -51.49
CA VAL A 16 17.57 -5.91 -50.42
C VAL A 16 16.27 -6.59 -49.98
N LYS A 17 15.95 -7.71 -50.62
CA LYS A 17 14.79 -8.52 -50.29
C LYS A 17 15.07 -9.20 -48.94
N LEU A 18 14.56 -8.59 -47.87
CA LEU A 18 14.66 -9.16 -46.53
C LEU A 18 13.96 -10.53 -46.52
N GLU A 19 14.72 -11.57 -46.20
CA GLU A 19 14.17 -12.90 -45.97
C GLU A 19 13.48 -12.90 -44.61
N LEU A 20 12.16 -12.70 -44.60
CA LEU A 20 11.37 -12.62 -43.37
C LEU A 20 11.17 -14.00 -42.73
N THR A 21 11.10 -15.06 -43.54
CA THR A 21 10.80 -16.43 -43.08
C THR A 21 11.82 -16.95 -42.04
N PRO A 22 13.15 -16.79 -42.23
CA PRO A 22 14.12 -17.19 -41.21
C PRO A 22 14.05 -16.35 -39.93
N MET A 23 13.73 -15.05 -40.04
CA MET A 23 13.62 -14.17 -38.87
C MET A 23 12.39 -14.50 -38.02
N ILE A 24 11.28 -14.87 -38.67
CA ILE A 24 10.06 -15.32 -37.98
C ILE A 24 10.35 -16.61 -37.21
N ASP A 25 11.03 -17.57 -37.81
CA ASP A 25 11.35 -18.85 -37.15
C ASP A 25 12.21 -18.65 -35.88
N VAL A 26 13.31 -17.89 -35.98
CA VAL A 26 14.19 -17.62 -34.84
C VAL A 26 13.46 -16.86 -33.72
N THR A 27 12.61 -15.90 -34.04
CA THR A 27 11.85 -15.14 -33.03
C THR A 27 10.74 -15.99 -32.39
N PHE A 28 10.09 -16.88 -33.15
CA PHE A 28 9.11 -17.81 -32.61
C PHE A 28 9.73 -18.80 -31.62
N LEU A 29 10.92 -19.32 -31.94
CA LEU A 29 11.66 -20.20 -31.06
C LEU A 29 12.09 -19.49 -29.76
N ILE A 30 12.46 -18.21 -29.82
CA ILE A 30 12.77 -17.41 -28.63
C ILE A 30 11.52 -17.17 -27.77
N LEU A 31 10.37 -16.86 -28.37
CA LEU A 31 9.12 -16.66 -27.64
C LEU A 31 8.64 -17.94 -26.95
N ILE A 32 8.71 -19.08 -27.64
CA ILE A 32 8.37 -20.40 -27.05
C ILE A 32 9.35 -20.75 -25.94
N PHE A 33 10.65 -20.52 -26.15
CA PHE A 33 11.67 -20.71 -25.13
C PHE A 33 11.36 -19.87 -23.88
N PHE A 34 11.06 -18.58 -24.03
CA PHE A 34 10.64 -17.75 -22.91
C PHE A 34 9.33 -18.24 -22.31
N MET A 35 8.29 -18.55 -23.07
CA MET A 35 7.03 -19.05 -22.52
C MET A 35 7.20 -20.34 -21.69
N CYS A 36 8.08 -21.24 -22.11
CA CYS A 36 8.35 -22.49 -21.40
C CYS A 36 9.34 -22.35 -20.25
N THR A 37 10.25 -21.36 -20.28
CA THR A 37 11.28 -21.16 -19.24
C THR A 37 10.97 -20.03 -18.27
N LEU A 38 10.01 -19.16 -18.59
CA LEU A 38 9.47 -18.14 -17.68
C LEU A 38 8.78 -18.86 -16.53
N LYS A 39 9.50 -19.01 -15.42
CA LYS A 39 8.86 -19.30 -14.15
C LYS A 39 8.16 -18.02 -13.72
N PHE A 40 6.83 -18.05 -13.64
CA PHE A 40 6.10 -17.02 -12.94
C PHE A 40 6.71 -16.90 -11.55
N LYS A 41 7.40 -15.79 -11.28
CA LYS A 41 7.62 -15.40 -9.90
C LYS A 41 6.22 -15.17 -9.35
N THR A 42 5.75 -16.09 -8.51
CA THR A 42 4.64 -15.80 -7.63
C THR A 42 4.92 -14.44 -7.02
N LEU A 43 3.98 -13.48 -7.14
CA LEU A 43 4.03 -12.25 -6.36
C LEU A 43 4.18 -12.69 -4.89
N GLU A 44 5.40 -12.60 -4.37
CA GLU A 44 5.79 -13.09 -3.04
C GLU A 44 5.01 -12.40 -1.90
N GLY A 45 4.17 -11.41 -2.22
CA GLY A 45 3.31 -10.71 -1.28
C GLY A 45 1.91 -11.31 -1.05
N LYS A 46 1.54 -12.45 -1.66
CA LYS A 46 0.20 -13.05 -1.45
C LYS A 46 0.20 -14.58 -1.31
N LEU A 47 1.16 -15.12 -0.57
CA LEU A 47 1.07 -16.49 -0.07
C LEU A 47 0.29 -16.49 1.26
N VAL A 48 -0.95 -16.97 1.22
CA VAL A 48 -1.69 -17.33 2.45
C VAL A 48 -0.98 -18.56 3.02
N SER A 49 -0.09 -18.35 3.99
CA SER A 49 0.66 -19.43 4.61
C SER A 49 -0.27 -20.28 5.48
N TYR A 50 -0.64 -21.46 5.00
CA TYR A 50 -1.18 -22.55 5.82
C TYR A 50 -0.05 -23.32 6.51
N LEU A 51 0.86 -22.61 7.18
CA LEU A 51 1.87 -23.25 8.01
C LEU A 51 1.23 -23.65 9.34
N PRO A 52 1.42 -24.90 9.81
CA PRO A 52 1.12 -25.24 11.20
C PRO A 52 1.92 -24.30 12.10
N THR A 53 1.26 -23.59 13.00
CA THR A 53 1.84 -22.52 13.84
C THR A 53 2.90 -23.01 14.84
N ASP A 54 3.28 -24.28 14.82
CA ASP A 54 3.94 -24.94 15.94
C ASP A 54 5.30 -25.58 15.63
N ARG A 55 5.77 -25.57 14.37
CA ARG A 55 7.11 -26.11 14.02
C ARG A 55 7.79 -25.34 12.88
N GLY A 56 8.48 -24.26 13.23
CA GLY A 56 9.44 -23.56 12.36
C GLY A 56 10.84 -24.20 12.44
N LEU A 57 11.54 -24.24 11.30
CA LEU A 57 12.92 -24.71 11.16
C LEU A 57 13.86 -23.88 12.06
N THR A 58 14.68 -24.59 12.83
CA THR A 58 15.58 -24.04 13.85
C THR A 58 16.66 -23.12 13.28
N GLY A 59 16.90 -21.99 13.95
CA GLY A 59 18.25 -21.71 14.43
C GLY A 59 18.91 -20.35 14.15
N GLY A 60 18.26 -19.40 13.49
CA GLY A 60 18.66 -17.99 13.60
C GLY A 60 17.72 -17.28 14.58
N PRO A 61 18.18 -16.32 15.40
CA PRO A 61 17.24 -15.40 16.05
C PRO A 61 16.59 -14.59 14.92
N VAL A 62 15.47 -15.09 14.39
CA VAL A 62 14.48 -14.23 13.77
C VAL A 62 14.01 -13.38 14.93
N ILE A 63 14.61 -12.19 15.09
CA ILE A 63 14.02 -11.15 15.90
C ILE A 63 12.65 -10.96 15.25
N PRO A 64 11.54 -11.33 15.92
CA PRO A 64 10.24 -11.03 15.37
C PRO A 64 10.20 -9.51 15.30
N PHE A 65 10.28 -8.95 14.10
CA PHE A 65 9.97 -7.55 13.93
C PHE A 65 8.50 -7.42 14.28
N GLU A 66 8.20 -6.86 15.46
CA GLU A 66 6.83 -6.57 15.83
C GLU A 66 6.38 -5.43 14.92
N ASP A 67 5.67 -5.77 13.85
CA ASP A 67 5.08 -4.75 12.99
C ASP A 67 4.05 -3.94 13.79
N ALA A 68 4.15 -2.62 13.68
CA ALA A 68 3.23 -1.70 14.33
C ALA A 68 1.90 -1.64 13.55
N GLU A 69 0.87 -2.36 14.00
CA GLU A 69 -0.47 -2.24 13.41
C GLU A 69 -1.42 -1.42 14.29
N ILE A 70 -1.93 -0.31 13.74
CA ILE A 70 -2.97 0.53 14.35
C ILE A 70 -4.30 0.28 13.63
N ILE A 71 -5.32 -0.09 14.40
CA ILE A 71 -6.65 -0.40 13.91
C ILE A 71 -7.62 0.70 14.35
N LEU A 72 -8.34 1.29 13.40
CA LEU A 72 -9.38 2.28 13.61
C LEU A 72 -10.75 1.64 13.40
N LYS A 73 -11.50 1.46 14.49
CA LYS A 73 -12.79 0.76 14.47
C LYS A 73 -13.91 1.67 14.95
N ILE A 74 -15.06 1.59 14.28
CA ILE A 74 -16.28 2.29 14.70
C ILE A 74 -17.25 1.28 15.33
N PRO A 75 -17.75 1.55 16.55
CA PRO A 75 -18.80 0.75 17.16
C PRO A 75 -20.05 0.67 16.27
N PRO A 76 -20.71 -0.50 16.15
CA PRO A 76 -21.94 -0.63 15.37
C PRO A 76 -23.06 0.36 15.75
N SER A 77 -23.12 0.76 17.02
CA SER A 77 -24.05 1.78 17.52
C SER A 77 -23.90 3.14 16.83
N ASP A 78 -22.73 3.43 16.28
CA ASP A 78 -22.36 4.74 15.74
C ASP A 78 -22.38 4.77 14.21
N TRP A 79 -22.76 3.68 13.54
CA TRP A 79 -22.73 3.60 12.08
C TRP A 79 -23.71 4.53 11.38
N GLY A 80 -24.79 4.90 12.07
CA GLY A 80 -25.82 5.84 11.58
C GLY A 80 -25.55 7.29 11.93
N LYS A 81 -24.53 7.59 12.75
CA LYS A 81 -24.17 8.97 13.11
C LYS A 81 -23.44 9.66 11.95
N GLU A 82 -23.51 10.98 11.95
CA GLU A 82 -22.70 11.81 11.05
C GLU A 82 -21.21 11.58 11.32
N PRO A 83 -20.33 11.66 10.30
CA PRO A 83 -18.90 11.36 10.44
C PRO A 83 -18.21 12.09 11.59
N GLU A 84 -18.61 13.32 11.90
CA GLU A 84 -18.04 14.18 12.95
C GLU A 84 -18.41 13.71 14.37
N GLU A 85 -19.53 13.01 14.52
CA GLU A 85 -20.06 12.51 15.80
C GLU A 85 -19.75 11.03 16.04
N ARG A 86 -19.05 10.37 15.11
CA ARG A 86 -18.73 8.95 15.22
C ARG A 86 -17.63 8.74 16.25
N THR A 87 -17.88 7.79 17.14
CA THR A 87 -16.82 7.27 18.00
C THR A 87 -15.84 6.43 17.19
N VAL A 88 -14.55 6.73 17.28
CA VAL A 88 -13.46 5.94 16.68
C VAL A 88 -12.60 5.36 17.79
N LEU A 89 -12.48 4.04 17.80
CA LEU A 89 -11.62 3.29 18.71
C LEU A 89 -10.25 3.10 18.08
N PHE A 90 -9.19 3.40 18.84
CA PHE A 90 -7.81 3.14 18.45
C PHE A 90 -7.36 1.84 19.12
N LEU A 91 -7.04 0.82 18.34
CA LEU A 91 -6.56 -0.48 18.84
C LEU A 91 -5.21 -0.82 18.22
N ARG A 92 -4.49 -1.71 18.89
CA ARG A 92 -3.35 -2.43 18.31
C ARG A 92 -3.75 -3.85 17.96
N ASN A 93 -3.04 -4.45 17.01
CA ASN A 93 -3.25 -5.86 16.69
C ASN A 93 -3.06 -6.76 17.92
N GLY A 94 -3.87 -7.82 18.03
CA GLY A 94 -3.86 -8.75 19.16
C GLY A 94 -4.44 -8.22 20.48
N SER A 95 -4.89 -6.96 20.54
CA SER A 95 -5.51 -6.37 21.74
C SER A 95 -6.96 -6.01 21.52
N ASN A 96 -7.85 -6.53 22.38
CA ASN A 96 -9.24 -6.10 22.44
C ASN A 96 -9.44 -4.84 23.30
N THR A 97 -8.43 -4.47 24.10
CA THR A 97 -8.44 -3.22 24.87
C THR A 97 -7.94 -2.09 23.96
N PRO A 98 -8.76 -1.05 23.69
CA PRO A 98 -8.32 0.10 22.93
C PRO A 98 -7.33 0.94 23.72
N PHE A 99 -6.46 1.68 23.02
CA PHE A 99 -5.66 2.77 23.63
C PHE A 99 -6.57 3.82 24.25
N GLY A 100 -7.69 4.06 23.57
CA GLY A 100 -8.76 4.96 23.96
C GLY A 100 -9.72 5.15 22.78
N ARG A 101 -10.62 6.12 22.93
CA ARG A 101 -11.62 6.44 21.91
C ARG A 101 -11.65 7.93 21.64
N CYS A 102 -11.85 8.31 20.39
CA CYS A 102 -12.31 9.64 20.05
C CYS A 102 -13.83 9.61 19.94
N THR A 103 -14.53 10.47 20.66
CA THR A 103 -16.01 10.53 20.69
C THR A 103 -16.60 11.52 19.69
N GLY A 104 -15.75 12.27 19.00
CA GLY A 104 -16.16 13.21 17.96
C GLY A 104 -15.06 14.21 17.62
N MET A 105 -15.26 14.94 16.53
CA MET A 105 -14.38 16.02 16.10
C MET A 105 -14.82 17.34 16.73
N THR A 106 -13.87 18.23 16.99
CA THR A 106 -14.12 19.61 17.40
C THR A 106 -13.35 20.56 16.50
N THR A 107 -13.81 21.79 16.31
CA THR A 107 -13.04 22.81 15.63
C THR A 107 -12.13 23.48 16.63
N VAL A 108 -10.82 23.51 16.35
CA VAL A 108 -9.85 24.24 17.15
C VAL A 108 -9.97 25.71 16.77
N ASP A 109 -10.20 26.57 17.76
CA ASP A 109 -10.29 28.04 17.60
C ASP A 109 -11.37 28.53 16.62
N GLY A 110 -12.39 27.70 16.34
CA GLY A 110 -13.43 28.02 15.37
C GLY A 110 -12.97 28.01 13.90
N ASP A 111 -11.74 27.58 13.62
CA ASP A 111 -11.26 27.38 12.26
C ASP A 111 -11.73 26.01 11.75
N PRO A 112 -12.58 25.95 10.71
CA PRO A 112 -13.03 24.68 10.13
C PRO A 112 -11.88 23.85 9.52
N LYS A 113 -10.70 24.43 9.31
CA LYS A 113 -9.53 23.70 8.80
C LYS A 113 -8.73 22.98 9.89
N ASN A 114 -8.84 23.42 11.15
CA ASN A 114 -8.12 22.83 12.27
C ASN A 114 -9.08 21.95 13.06
N VAL A 115 -9.03 20.65 12.79
CA VAL A 115 -9.88 19.66 13.45
C VAL A 115 -9.16 19.10 14.67
N GLY A 116 -9.76 19.29 15.83
CA GLY A 116 -9.39 18.66 17.10
C GLY A 116 -10.23 17.40 17.35
N PHE A 117 -9.82 16.63 18.35
CA PHE A 117 -10.46 15.37 18.72
C PHE A 117 -10.93 15.39 20.16
N LYS A 118 -12.15 14.91 20.41
CA LYS A 118 -12.67 14.71 21.75
C LYS A 118 -12.27 13.32 22.25
N LEU A 119 -11.09 13.24 22.84
CA LEU A 119 -10.45 12.01 23.30
C LEU A 119 -10.94 11.57 24.68
N ASP A 120 -11.11 10.26 24.86
CA ASP A 120 -11.40 9.61 26.13
C ASP A 120 -10.62 8.28 26.22
N PRO A 121 -9.58 8.18 27.06
CA PRO A 121 -9.03 9.26 27.89
C PRO A 121 -8.29 10.34 27.07
N PRO A 122 -8.04 11.54 27.63
CA PRO A 122 -7.37 12.64 26.91
C PRO A 122 -6.00 12.29 26.33
N ASP A 123 -5.27 11.36 26.96
CA ASP A 123 -3.94 10.88 26.57
C ASP A 123 -3.97 9.78 25.49
N THR A 124 -5.12 9.52 24.85
CA THR A 124 -5.26 8.44 23.85
C THR A 124 -4.21 8.52 22.74
N LEU A 125 -4.00 9.70 22.15
CA LEU A 125 -3.02 9.87 21.06
C LEU A 125 -1.58 9.76 21.58
N GLU A 126 -1.31 10.25 22.79
CA GLU A 126 0.00 10.09 23.43
C GLU A 126 0.34 8.61 23.65
N ARG A 127 -0.63 7.79 24.07
CA ARG A 127 -0.45 6.34 24.22
C ARG A 127 -0.18 5.65 22.89
N VAL A 128 -0.85 6.07 21.82
CA VAL A 128 -0.59 5.57 20.46
C VAL A 128 0.84 5.93 20.06
N GLN A 129 1.26 7.18 20.25
CA GLN A 129 2.62 7.62 19.93
C GLN A 129 3.69 6.87 20.74
N GLN A 130 3.48 6.69 22.05
CA GLN A 130 4.37 5.92 22.91
C GLN A 130 4.50 4.47 22.47
N TYR A 131 3.40 3.85 22.03
CA TYR A 131 3.42 2.51 21.47
C TYR A 131 4.24 2.43 20.18
N LEU A 132 4.03 3.37 19.26
CA LEU A 132 4.76 3.45 17.99
C LEU A 132 6.27 3.64 18.24
N ASN A 133 6.64 4.59 19.10
CA ASN A 133 8.03 4.85 19.47
C ASN A 133 8.67 3.61 20.11
N LYS A 134 7.96 2.93 21.03
CA LYS A 134 8.48 1.71 21.66
C LYS A 134 8.79 0.62 20.65
N ILE A 135 7.92 0.42 19.65
CA ILE A 135 8.16 -0.55 18.58
C ILE A 135 9.36 -0.11 17.75
N ARG A 136 9.43 1.17 17.36
CA ARG A 136 10.54 1.70 16.59
C ARG A 136 11.89 1.50 17.30
N ASP A 137 11.93 1.80 18.59
CA ASP A 137 13.11 1.66 19.43
C ASP A 137 13.53 0.19 19.58
N SER A 138 12.54 -0.71 19.68
CA SER A 138 12.79 -2.15 19.83
C SER A 138 13.15 -2.82 18.50
N SER A 139 12.71 -2.27 17.37
CA SER A 139 12.83 -2.84 16.03
C SER A 139 12.90 -1.75 14.96
N PRO A 140 14.10 -1.24 14.64
CA PRO A 140 14.28 -0.19 13.62
C PRO A 140 13.91 -0.60 12.19
N GLU A 141 13.70 -1.88 11.91
CA GLU A 141 13.21 -2.37 10.61
C GLU A 141 11.72 -2.71 10.61
N ALA A 142 11.03 -2.50 11.75
CA ALA A 142 9.60 -2.78 11.85
C ALA A 142 8.80 -1.97 10.84
N LYS A 143 7.80 -2.61 10.25
CA LYS A 143 6.86 -1.97 9.34
C LYS A 143 5.68 -1.42 10.11
N ALA A 144 5.04 -0.41 9.56
CA ALA A 144 3.79 0.10 10.09
C ALA A 144 2.62 -0.28 9.21
N LYS A 145 1.47 -0.56 9.83
CA LYS A 145 0.21 -0.84 9.14
C LYS A 145 -0.92 -0.06 9.77
N ILE A 146 -1.71 0.58 8.94
CA ILE A 146 -2.99 1.17 9.36
C ILE A 146 -4.13 0.32 8.82
N ASN A 147 -5.05 -0.04 9.70
CA ASN A 147 -6.28 -0.73 9.35
C ASN A 147 -7.49 0.13 9.71
N ALA A 148 -8.04 0.83 8.72
CA ALA A 148 -9.19 1.70 8.90
C ALA A 148 -10.47 1.05 8.36
N TYR A 149 -11.48 0.87 9.22
CA TYR A 149 -12.75 0.29 8.78
C TYR A 149 -13.49 1.26 7.84
N ALA A 150 -14.33 0.73 6.94
CA ALA A 150 -15.00 1.44 5.84
C ALA A 150 -15.69 2.78 6.18
N ARG A 151 -16.13 2.96 7.44
CA ARG A 151 -16.85 4.16 7.90
C ARG A 151 -15.97 5.17 8.63
N THR A 152 -14.68 4.87 8.80
CA THR A 152 -13.72 5.69 9.54
C THR A 152 -13.53 7.01 8.82
N PRO A 153 -13.81 8.15 9.47
CA PRO A 153 -13.57 9.45 8.84
C PRO A 153 -12.09 9.64 8.48
N HIS A 154 -11.84 10.25 7.33
CA HIS A 154 -10.50 10.34 6.74
C HIS A 154 -9.50 11.08 7.64
N VAL A 155 -9.95 12.08 8.40
CA VAL A 155 -9.09 12.88 9.29
C VAL A 155 -8.37 11.96 10.30
N TYR A 156 -9.04 10.96 10.86
CA TYR A 156 -8.40 10.01 11.79
C TYR A 156 -7.29 9.18 11.14
N VAL A 157 -7.47 8.81 9.86
CA VAL A 157 -6.45 8.08 9.10
C VAL A 157 -5.23 8.96 8.90
N VAL A 158 -5.41 10.21 8.49
CA VAL A 158 -4.31 11.17 8.29
C VAL A 158 -3.59 11.46 9.60
N THR A 159 -4.31 11.68 10.70
CA THR A 159 -3.69 11.87 12.01
C THR A 159 -2.86 10.65 12.42
N THR A 160 -3.36 9.44 12.15
CA THR A 160 -2.62 8.21 12.44
C THR A 160 -1.40 8.05 11.55
N LEU A 161 -1.50 8.41 10.26
CA LEU A 161 -0.36 8.44 9.34
C LEU A 161 0.73 9.40 9.83
N ASN A 162 0.34 10.61 10.25
CA ASN A 162 1.30 11.58 10.78
C ASN A 162 2.03 11.04 12.02
N MET A 163 1.32 10.43 12.97
CA MET A 163 1.93 9.82 14.17
C MET A 163 2.94 8.72 13.80
N ILE A 164 2.63 7.89 12.80
CA ILE A 164 3.51 6.83 12.30
C ILE A 164 4.76 7.43 11.63
N ILE A 165 4.60 8.48 10.83
CA ILE A 165 5.72 9.19 10.20
C ILE A 165 6.59 9.88 11.26
N GLU A 166 5.98 10.53 12.26
CA GLU A 166 6.67 11.16 13.38
C GLU A 166 7.44 10.16 14.24
N ALA A 167 6.94 8.93 14.37
CA ALA A 167 7.65 7.82 15.00
C ALA A 167 8.80 7.25 14.14
N GLY A 168 8.98 7.70 12.89
CA GLY A 168 10.10 7.33 12.03
C GLY A 168 9.92 6.04 11.24
N PHE A 169 8.69 5.58 11.03
CA PHE A 169 8.43 4.45 10.13
C PHE A 169 8.46 4.89 8.67
N GLU A 170 9.25 4.19 7.85
CA GLU A 170 9.38 4.45 6.42
C GLU A 170 8.53 3.51 5.56
N ASP A 171 8.41 2.24 5.96
CA ASP A 171 7.58 1.23 5.30
C ASP A 171 6.19 1.19 5.94
N ILE A 172 5.25 1.96 5.36
CA ILE A 172 3.89 2.11 5.85
C ILE A 172 2.91 1.47 4.86
N SER A 173 2.12 0.52 5.35
CA SER A 173 1.03 -0.10 4.61
C SER A 173 -0.33 0.40 5.09
N TYR A 174 -1.27 0.55 4.17
CA TYR A 174 -2.64 0.95 4.47
C TYR A 174 -3.62 -0.13 4.02
N SER A 175 -4.53 -0.50 4.92
CA SER A 175 -5.62 -1.45 4.68
C SER A 175 -6.94 -0.81 5.11
N GLY A 176 -7.93 -0.85 4.24
CA GLY A 176 -9.20 -0.16 4.47
C GLY A 176 -9.53 0.79 3.34
N ILE A 177 -9.85 0.27 2.15
CA ILE A 177 -10.25 1.14 1.04
C ILE A 177 -11.49 1.92 1.50
N PRO A 178 -11.45 3.26 1.55
CA PRO A 178 -12.60 4.06 1.92
C PRO A 178 -13.77 3.73 0.99
N GLN A 179 -14.97 3.52 1.52
CA GLN A 179 -16.11 3.21 0.64
C GLN A 179 -16.43 4.36 -0.33
N SER A 180 -16.09 5.60 0.01
CA SER A 180 -16.11 6.72 -0.93
C SER A 180 -15.14 6.51 -2.08
N LEU A 181 -13.91 6.08 -1.83
CA LEU A 181 -12.91 5.79 -2.85
C LEU A 181 -13.34 4.60 -3.74
N ILE A 182 -13.91 3.55 -3.15
CA ILE A 182 -14.51 2.43 -3.93
C ILE A 182 -15.66 2.95 -4.80
N ARG A 183 -16.54 3.79 -4.24
CA ARG A 183 -17.69 4.36 -4.97
C ARG A 183 -17.26 5.33 -6.07
N ASP A 184 -16.20 6.10 -5.86
CA ASP A 184 -15.66 7.05 -6.83
C ASP A 184 -14.87 6.34 -7.95
N LEU A 185 -14.17 5.26 -7.62
CA LEU A 185 -13.57 4.33 -8.59
C LEU A 185 -14.63 3.58 -9.39
N GLN A 186 -15.72 3.13 -8.74
CA GLN A 186 -16.85 2.47 -9.40
C GLN A 186 -17.70 3.43 -10.25
N SER A 187 -17.77 4.71 -9.87
CA SER A 187 -18.50 5.74 -10.62
C SER A 187 -17.64 6.45 -11.67
N GLY A 188 -16.37 6.07 -11.83
CA GLY A 188 -15.47 6.61 -12.84
C GLY A 188 -15.13 8.09 -12.66
N LYS A 189 -15.33 8.64 -11.46
CA LYS A 189 -15.04 10.04 -11.14
C LYS A 189 -13.56 10.32 -10.92
N ILE A 190 -12.77 9.29 -10.65
CA ILE A 190 -11.32 9.36 -10.54
C ILE A 190 -10.78 8.52 -11.70
N ARG A 191 -10.15 9.20 -12.67
CA ARG A 191 -9.34 8.58 -13.72
C ARG A 191 -7.90 8.47 -13.26
#